data_AF-A0A369Y0X7-F1
#
_entry.id   AF-A0A369Y0X7-F1
#
_cell.length_a   1.000
_cell.length_b   1.000
_cell.length_c   1.000
_cell.angle_alpha   90.00
_cell.angle_beta   90.00
_cell.angle_gamma   90.00
#
_symmetry.space_group_name_H-M   'P 1'
#
loop_
_entity.id
_entity.type
_entity.pdbx_description
1 polymer ?
#
loop_
_entity_poly.entity_id
_entity_poly.type
_entity_poly.pdbx_seq_one_letter_code
_entity_poly.pdbx_strand_id
1 'polypeptide(L)' 'MDKKICPICGKENNCAHENKRDSNTCWCMDVKIPKEVLEKLKNSKKDNTGGCFCRSCVEKFMAAK' A
#
# COMPACT_ATOMS: atom_id res chain seq x y z
N MET A 1 -0.69 -12.29 -11.09
CA MET A 1 -0.75 -10.99 -10.38
C MET A 1 -0.12 -11.19 -9.02
N ASP A 2 0.97 -10.48 -8.71
CA ASP A 2 1.67 -10.65 -7.43
C ASP A 2 1.14 -9.66 -6.40
N LYS A 3 0.45 -10.17 -5.37
CA LYS A 3 -0.12 -9.37 -4.28
C LYS A 3 0.94 -8.83 -3.31
N LYS A 4 2.19 -9.29 -3.42
CA LYS A 4 3.35 -8.77 -2.66
C LYS A 4 3.96 -7.53 -3.29
N ILE A 5 3.51 -7.15 -4.48
CA ILE A 5 4.02 -5.99 -5.21
C ILE A 5 3.08 -4.80 -5.05
N CYS A 6 3.67 -3.62 -4.85
CA CYS A 6 2.96 -2.36 -4.74
C CYS A 6 2.43 -1.92 -6.12
N PRO A 7 1.10 -1.66 -6.25
CA PRO A 7 0.47 -1.26 -7.51
C PRO A 7 0.99 0.05 -8.12
N ILE A 8 1.67 0.87 -7.30
CA ILE A 8 2.09 2.22 -7.66
C ILE A 8 3.51 2.20 -8.22
N CYS A 9 4.43 1.58 -7.48
CA CYS A 9 5.87 1.66 -7.77
C CYS A 9 6.48 0.34 -8.27
N GLY A 10 5.75 -0.78 -8.23
CA GLY A 10 6.26 -2.09 -8.67
C GLY A 10 7.29 -2.73 -7.73
N LYS A 11 7.52 -2.14 -6.54
CA LYS A 11 8.40 -2.70 -5.51
C LYS A 11 7.60 -3.52 -4.50
N GLU A 12 8.27 -4.30 -3.64
CA GLU A 12 7.61 -5.03 -2.57
C GLU A 12 6.78 -4.10 -1.65
N ASN A 13 5.55 -4.52 -1.35
CA ASN A 13 4.64 -3.81 -0.45
C ASN A 13 4.80 -4.22 1.02
N ASN A 14 5.57 -5.28 1.29
CA ASN A 14 5.78 -5.85 2.63
C ASN A 14 4.48 -6.24 3.35
N CYS A 15 3.42 -6.60 2.61
CA CYS A 15 2.18 -7.08 3.21
C CYS A 15 2.44 -8.31 4.09
N ALA A 16 2.14 -8.21 5.39
CA ALA A 16 2.38 -9.30 6.33
C ALA A 16 1.50 -10.53 6.01
N HIS A 17 0.23 -10.32 5.63
CA HIS A 17 -0.70 -11.38 5.25
C HIS A 17 -0.19 -12.22 4.08
N GLU A 18 0.20 -11.58 2.97
CA GLU A 18 0.74 -12.27 1.79
C GLU A 18 2.10 -12.94 2.07
N ASN A 19 2.83 -12.46 3.09
CA ASN A 19 4.07 -13.07 3.57
C ASN A 19 3.87 -14.11 4.68
N LYS A 20 2.62 -14.54 4.96
CA LYS A 20 2.29 -15.51 6.01
C LYS A 20 2.81 -15.11 7.39
N ARG A 21 2.87 -13.81 7.66
CA ARG A 21 3.16 -13.20 8.96
C ARG A 21 1.86 -12.67 9.58
N ASP A 22 1.88 -12.42 10.88
CA ASP A 22 0.75 -11.81 11.57
C ASP A 22 0.40 -10.46 10.92
N SER A 23 -0.85 -10.28 10.53
CA SER A 23 -1.32 -9.06 9.86
C SER A 23 -1.18 -7.81 10.74
N ASN A 24 -1.22 -7.97 12.07
CA ASN A 24 -0.98 -6.89 13.03
C ASN A 24 0.44 -6.35 12.97
N THR A 25 1.39 -7.11 12.40
CA THR A 25 2.78 -6.65 12.21
C THR A 25 2.98 -5.84 10.94
N CYS A 26 1.93 -5.67 10.13
CA CYS A 26 2.01 -4.85 8.93
C CYS A 26 2.04 -3.37 9.31
N TRP A 27 3.00 -2.62 8.76
CA TRP A 27 3.16 -1.19 9.02
C TRP A 27 1.88 -0.37 8.80
N CYS A 28 0.96 -0.83 7.93
CA CYS A 28 -0.29 -0.14 7.65
C CYS A 28 -1.31 -0.21 8.80
N MET A 29 -1.11 -1.11 9.77
CA MET A 29 -1.96 -1.23 10.97
C MET A 29 -1.66 -0.12 11.98
N ASP A 30 -0.43 0.40 11.99
CA ASP A 30 0.04 1.41 12.94
C ASP A 30 -0.14 2.86 12.43
N VAL A 31 -0.58 3.04 11.19
CA VAL A 31 -0.74 4.36 10.57
C VAL A 31 -2.20 4.66 10.25
N LYS A 32 -2.63 5.88 10.56
CA LYS A 32 -3.93 6.38 10.13
C LYS A 32 -3.81 6.97 8.72
N ILE A 33 -4.28 6.22 7.72
CA ILE A 33 -4.29 6.68 6.32
C ILE A 33 -5.61 7.43 6.07
N PRO A 34 -5.58 8.72 5.71
CA PRO A 34 -6.79 9.47 5.37
C PRO A 34 -7.52 8.84 4.17
N LYS A 35 -8.86 8.87 4.20
CA LYS A 35 -9.67 8.30 3.11
C LYS A 35 -9.34 8.93 1.76
N GLU A 36 -9.14 10.25 1.72
CA GLU A 36 -8.77 10.97 0.50
C GLU A 36 -7.45 10.48 -0.11
N VAL A 37 -6.45 10.18 0.73
CA VAL A 37 -5.16 9.64 0.31
C VAL A 37 -5.34 8.24 -0.26
N LEU A 38 -6.15 7.42 0.40
CA LEU A 38 -6.45 6.06 -0.08
C LEU A 38 -7.16 6.08 -1.44
N GLU A 39 -8.10 6.99 -1.66
CA GLU A 39 -8.76 7.15 -2.95
C GLU A 39 -7.79 7.65 -4.04
N LYS A 40 -6.92 8.63 -3.73
CA LYS A 40 -5.85 9.06 -4.66
C LYS A 40 -4.95 7.90 -5.06
N LEU A 41 -4.54 7.06 -4.11
CA LEU A 41 -3.73 5.86 -4.37
C LEU A 41 -4.46 4.86 -5.28
N LYS A 42 -5.73 4.56 -4.99
CA LYS A 42 -6.56 3.66 -5.82
C LYS A 42 -6.71 4.16 -7.25
N ASN A 43 -6.80 5.47 -7.46
CA ASN A 43 -6.89 6.08 -8.79
C ASN A 43 -5.53 6.13 -9.51
N SER A 44 -4.43 6.05 -8.77
CA SER A 44 -3.06 6.19 -9.31
C SER A 44 -2.36 4.85 -9.56
N LYS A 45 -3.01 3.71 -9.28
CA LYS A 45 -2.44 2.38 -9.51
C LYS A 45 -2.26 2.13 -11.00
N LYS A 46 -1.12 1.53 -11.38
CA LYS A 46 -0.78 1.28 -12.79
C LYS A 46 -1.60 0.15 -13.40
N ASP A 47 -2.11 -0.75 -12.56
CA ASP A 47 -2.87 -1.92 -12.95
C ASP A 47 -3.99 -2.20 -11.93
N ASN A 48 -4.94 -3.08 -12.28
CA ASN A 48 -5.98 -3.53 -11.37
C ASN A 48 -5.47 -4.54 -10.33
N THR A 49 -4.22 -4.42 -9.86
CA THR A 49 -3.69 -5.30 -8.81
C THR A 49 -4.45 -5.10 -7.50
N GLY A 50 -4.79 -6.23 -6.86
CA GLY A 50 -5.40 -6.27 -5.52
C GLY A 50 -4.38 -6.30 -4.38
N GLY A 51 -3.12 -5.92 -4.64
CA GLY A 51 -2.06 -5.89 -3.62
C GLY A 51 -2.12 -4.64 -2.75
N CYS A 52 -1.51 -4.70 -1.55
CA CYS A 52 -1.37 -3.54 -0.68
C CYS A 52 -0.45 -2.46 -1.28
N PHE A 53 -0.67 -1.20 -0.90
CA PHE A 53 0.28 -0.12 -1.19
C PHE A 53 1.49 -0.22 -0.26
N CYS A 54 2.70 0.14 -0.71
CA CYS A 54 3.87 0.19 0.16
C CYS A 54 3.92 1.49 0.98
N ARG A 55 4.59 1.45 2.14
CA ARG A 55 4.74 2.59 3.06
C ARG A 55 5.21 3.86 2.36
N SER A 56 6.27 3.74 1.56
CA SER A 56 6.87 4.88 0.86
C SER A 56 5.96 5.52 -0.18
N CYS A 57 5.06 4.76 -0.82
CA CYS A 57 4.04 5.34 -1.69
C CYS A 57 2.97 6.06 -0.88
N VAL A 58 2.48 5.45 0.20
CA VAL A 58 1.47 6.09 1.06
C VAL A 58 1.99 7.39 1.66
N GLU A 59 3.21 7.40 2.20
CA GLU A 59 3.86 8.61 2.74
C GLU A 59 4.02 9.72 1.69
N LYS A 60 4.38 9.39 0.45
CA LYS A 60 4.45 10.38 -0.65
C LYS A 60 3.08 11.02 -0.93
N PHE A 61 2.02 10.23 -0.95
CA PHE A 61 0.67 10.75 -1.18
C PHE A 61 0.12 11.52 0.02
N MET A 62 0.56 11.22 1.25
CA MET A 62 0.23 12.00 2.44
C MET A 62 0.98 13.33 2.50
N ALA A 63 2.23 13.37 1.98
CA ALA A 63 3.06 14.57 1.96
C ALA A 63 2.72 15.54 0.81
N ALA A 64 2.08 15.06 -0.26
CA ALA A 64 1.62 15.88 -1.37
C ALA A 64 0.39 16.70 -0.95
N LYS A 65 0.62 17.98 -0.62
CA LYS A 65 -0.44 18.98 -0.38
C LYS A 65 -1.19 19.29 -1.67
#